data_AF-A0A5C6ZE27-F1
#
_entry.id   AF-A0A5C6ZE27-F1
#
_cell.length_a   1.000
_cell.length_b   1.000
_cell.length_c   1.000
_cell.angle_alpha   90.00
_cell.angle_beta   90.00
_cell.angle_gamma   90.00
#
_symmetry.space_group_name_H-M   'P 1'
#
loop_
_entity.id
_entity.type
_entity.pdbx_description
1 polymer ?
#
loop_
_entity_poly.entity_id
_entity_poly.type
_entity_poly.pdbx_seq_one_letter_code
_entity_poly.pdbx_strand_id
1 'polypeptide(L)'
;MGRAYSDITFTPTVREVQAEKGSREQYAFLDTMSDRGEALTPREAQFLAEADHFFQATVSETGWPYVQHRGGPKGFLKVLDSRTIGFADFRGNVQYLSVGNLRKDDRLSMIVVDYPNRRRLKLLGRVELVEAGVSPQGDAAIAAVSDPAYGATVERAFLIRIEGWDWNCPQHITPRFTEAEVASLTAPLRAQVQKLKAQLSDAKAALTASQAPSASMPPPSLGDGPLALTISGVRQLTPSVRAFELKTADGSPLPAVVAGAHLDLPVRLADGTDSTRSYSIASSPHRTDAYEIAVQRESEGRGGSVAVHEDFQLGLRLNASMPRALFSLAETAHRAVLIAGG
;
A
#
# COMPACT_ATOMS: atom_id res chain seq x y z
N MET A 1 23.97 17.20 21.21
CA MET A 1 25.01 17.89 20.41
C MET A 1 26.31 17.88 21.21
N GLY A 2 27.43 17.45 20.61
CA GLY A 2 28.76 17.67 21.21
C GLY A 2 29.28 19.07 20.88
N ARG A 3 30.05 19.69 21.78
CA ARG A 3 30.63 21.04 21.57
C ARG A 3 31.47 21.12 20.29
N ALA A 4 32.16 20.04 19.92
CA ALA A 4 33.00 19.97 18.73
C ALA A 4 32.21 20.31 17.45
N TYR A 5 30.95 19.89 17.38
CA TYR A 5 30.08 20.23 16.25
C TYR A 5 29.73 21.72 16.23
N SER A 6 29.42 22.31 17.38
CA SER A 6 29.13 23.75 17.47
C SER A 6 30.36 24.63 17.28
N ASP A 7 31.56 24.18 17.67
CA ASP A 7 32.82 24.90 17.41
C ASP A 7 33.02 25.12 15.90
N ILE A 8 32.59 24.14 15.08
CA ILE A 8 32.71 24.19 13.63
C ILE A 8 31.53 24.94 12.99
N THR A 9 30.30 24.69 13.46
CA THR A 9 29.08 25.14 12.76
C THR A 9 28.51 26.46 13.27
N PHE A 10 28.72 26.81 14.54
CA PHE A 10 28.29 28.09 15.09
C PHE A 10 29.41 29.10 14.89
N THR A 11 29.66 29.43 13.63
CA THR A 11 30.60 30.49 13.22
C THR A 11 30.20 31.84 13.85
N PRO A 12 31.10 32.84 13.89
CA PRO A 12 30.76 34.17 14.42
C PRO A 12 29.45 34.72 13.86
N THR A 13 29.27 34.68 12.54
CA THR A 13 28.04 35.12 11.87
C THR A 13 26.81 34.29 12.27
N VAL A 14 26.95 32.97 12.44
CA VAL A 14 25.82 32.14 12.93
C VAL A 14 25.44 32.54 14.35
N ARG A 15 26.41 32.83 15.21
CA ARG A 15 26.16 33.29 16.59
C ARG A 15 25.51 34.67 16.63
N GLU A 16 25.90 35.58 15.74
CA GLU A 16 25.26 36.88 15.55
C GLU A 16 23.77 36.70 15.19
N VAL A 17 23.47 35.87 14.19
CA VAL A 17 22.09 35.55 13.81
C VAL A 17 21.32 34.88 14.96
N GLN A 18 21.97 33.97 15.72
CA GLN A 18 21.35 33.37 16.90
C GLN A 18 20.98 34.44 17.95
N ALA A 19 21.81 35.47 18.15
CA ALA A 19 21.53 36.56 19.08
C ALA A 19 20.37 37.43 18.57
N GLU A 20 20.41 37.83 17.28
CA GLU A 20 19.33 38.60 16.64
C GLU A 20 17.96 37.91 16.71
N LYS A 21 17.94 36.57 16.60
CA LYS A 21 16.72 35.76 16.64
C LYS A 21 16.42 35.20 18.03
N GLY A 22 17.17 35.60 19.06
CA GLY A 22 16.92 35.22 20.46
C GLY A 22 17.17 33.76 20.82
N SER A 23 17.89 32.99 19.99
CA SER A 23 18.24 31.60 20.27
C SER A 23 19.62 31.42 20.90
N ARG A 24 20.46 32.47 20.95
CA ARG A 24 21.84 32.36 21.44
C ARG A 24 21.94 31.84 22.87
N GLU A 25 21.10 32.35 23.78
CA GLU A 25 21.11 31.96 25.20
C GLU A 25 20.88 30.45 25.38
N GLN A 26 20.00 29.86 24.56
CA GLN A 26 19.69 28.43 24.59
C GLN A 26 20.91 27.56 24.24
N TYR A 27 21.83 28.06 23.43
CA TYR A 27 23.00 27.33 22.96
C TYR A 27 24.32 27.81 23.57
N ALA A 28 24.30 28.84 24.41
CA ALA A 28 25.51 29.42 25.02
C ALA A 28 26.27 28.44 25.91
N PHE A 29 25.56 27.50 26.55
CA PHE A 29 26.15 26.48 27.40
C PHE A 29 27.12 25.55 26.65
N LEU A 30 26.95 25.35 25.33
CA LEU A 30 27.83 24.51 24.53
C LEU A 30 29.26 25.07 24.48
N ASP A 31 29.40 26.40 24.50
CA ASP A 31 30.71 27.08 24.46
C ASP A 31 31.53 26.84 25.74
N THR A 32 30.85 26.54 26.85
CA THR A 32 31.47 26.38 28.17
C THR A 32 31.59 24.92 28.61
N MET A 33 31.10 23.96 27.80
CA MET A 33 31.27 22.53 28.10
C MET A 33 32.75 22.15 28.09
N SER A 34 33.16 21.44 29.15
CA SER A 34 34.52 20.92 29.33
C SER A 34 34.81 19.72 28.43
N ASP A 35 33.84 18.82 28.29
CA ASP A 35 33.89 17.76 27.29
C ASP A 35 33.58 18.34 25.91
N ARG A 36 34.56 18.26 25.01
CA ARG A 36 34.40 18.72 23.63
C ARG A 36 33.44 17.80 22.85
N GLY A 37 33.19 16.57 23.29
CA GLY A 37 32.18 15.69 22.68
C GLY A 37 32.56 15.22 21.27
N GLU A 38 33.84 14.96 21.04
CA GLU A 38 34.40 14.54 19.74
C GLU A 38 34.28 13.04 19.50
N ALA A 39 34.21 12.25 20.57
CA ALA A 39 34.08 10.81 20.49
C ALA A 39 32.62 10.39 20.32
N LEU A 40 32.38 9.38 19.50
CA LEU A 40 31.14 8.63 19.41
C LEU A 40 30.94 7.87 20.72
N THR A 41 29.76 8.01 21.33
CA THR A 41 29.37 7.16 22.45
C THR A 41 28.82 5.83 21.90
N PRO A 42 28.59 4.81 22.75
CA PRO A 42 27.95 3.58 22.33
C PRO A 42 26.61 3.80 21.59
N ARG A 43 25.89 4.88 21.92
CA ARG A 43 24.62 5.24 21.27
C ARG A 43 24.80 5.60 19.80
N GLU A 44 25.73 6.52 19.49
CA GLU A 44 25.99 6.92 18.10
C GLU A 44 26.62 5.78 17.32
N ALA A 45 27.53 5.02 17.94
CA ALA A 45 28.15 3.86 17.32
C ALA A 45 27.12 2.81 16.90
N GLN A 46 26.19 2.45 17.79
CA GLN A 46 25.10 1.51 17.46
C GLN A 46 24.23 2.04 16.32
N PHE A 47 23.84 3.32 16.38
CA PHE A 47 23.00 3.92 15.34
C PHE A 47 23.66 3.87 13.96
N LEU A 48 24.96 4.16 13.88
CA LEU A 48 25.71 4.14 12.63
C LEU A 48 25.90 2.71 12.10
N ALA A 49 26.12 1.74 13.00
CA ALA A 49 26.24 0.32 12.64
C ALA A 49 24.93 -0.30 12.14
N GLU A 50 23.76 0.29 12.45
CA GLU A 50 22.45 -0.15 11.96
C GLU A 50 22.07 0.51 10.62
N ALA A 51 22.83 1.51 10.16
CA ALA A 51 22.51 2.26 8.95
C ALA A 51 22.69 1.41 7.69
N ASP A 52 21.75 1.55 6.76
CA ASP A 52 21.78 0.99 5.41
C ASP A 52 21.94 2.07 4.32
N HIS A 53 21.87 3.35 4.70
CA HIS A 53 22.16 4.46 3.81
C HIS A 53 22.52 5.74 4.57
N PHE A 54 23.11 6.69 3.84
CA PHE A 54 23.34 8.06 4.30
C PHE A 54 23.46 9.03 3.11
N PHE A 55 23.43 10.31 3.41
CA PHE A 55 23.79 11.37 2.46
C PHE A 55 25.09 12.03 2.92
N GLN A 56 26.02 12.20 2.00
CA GLN A 56 27.26 12.92 2.24
C GLN A 56 27.35 14.16 1.35
N ALA A 57 28.05 15.16 1.83
CA ALA A 57 28.36 16.39 1.14
C ALA A 57 29.88 16.62 1.16
N THR A 58 30.41 16.98 -0.01
CA THR A 58 31.80 17.38 -0.26
C THR A 58 31.78 18.74 -0.96
N VAL A 59 32.91 19.43 -1.04
CA VAL A 59 33.00 20.71 -1.74
C VAL A 59 33.91 20.56 -2.95
N SER A 60 33.46 20.99 -4.12
CA SER A 60 34.29 21.00 -5.32
C SER A 60 35.42 22.03 -5.21
N GLU A 61 36.46 21.89 -6.02
CA GLU A 61 37.52 22.91 -6.12
C GLU A 61 36.98 24.30 -6.52
N THR A 62 35.80 24.34 -7.16
CA THR A 62 35.09 25.57 -7.52
C THR A 62 34.23 26.14 -6.38
N GLY A 63 34.27 25.54 -5.19
CA GLY A 63 33.53 26.00 -4.00
C GLY A 63 32.06 25.58 -3.95
N TRP A 64 31.58 24.78 -4.90
CA TRP A 64 30.19 24.30 -4.89
C TRP A 64 30.02 23.11 -3.95
N PRO A 65 28.98 23.11 -3.09
CA PRO A 65 28.63 21.92 -2.33
C PRO A 65 28.07 20.86 -3.28
N TYR A 66 28.54 19.62 -3.12
CA TYR A 66 28.08 18.46 -3.87
C TYR A 66 27.57 17.40 -2.91
N VAL A 67 26.31 16.98 -3.09
CA VAL A 67 25.64 15.99 -2.23
C VAL A 67 25.48 14.67 -2.99
N GLN A 68 25.77 13.57 -2.31
CA GLN A 68 25.63 12.22 -2.83
C GLN A 68 24.95 11.31 -1.81
N HIS A 69 24.01 10.50 -2.28
CA HIS A 69 23.46 9.38 -1.54
C HIS A 69 24.39 8.17 -1.64
N ARG A 70 24.64 7.50 -0.52
CA ARG A 70 25.34 6.21 -0.43
C ARG A 70 24.46 5.22 0.31
N GLY A 71 24.38 3.99 -0.20
CA GLY A 71 23.58 2.94 0.40
C GLY A 71 24.24 1.57 0.24
N GLY A 72 23.89 0.65 1.13
CA GLY A 72 24.41 -0.69 1.21
C GLY A 72 23.54 -1.56 2.13
N PRO A 73 23.95 -2.80 2.42
CA PRO A 73 23.29 -3.61 3.44
C PRO A 73 23.38 -2.93 4.82
N LYS A 74 22.46 -3.27 5.74
CA LYS A 74 22.53 -2.78 7.12
C LYS A 74 23.92 -3.08 7.70
N GLY A 75 24.57 -2.04 8.23
CA GLY A 75 25.93 -2.13 8.76
C GLY A 75 27.04 -2.08 7.71
N PHE A 76 26.78 -1.58 6.50
CA PHE A 76 27.83 -1.26 5.53
C PHE A 76 28.73 -0.10 6.02
N LEU A 77 28.18 0.80 6.83
CA LEU A 77 28.94 1.82 7.54
C LEU A 77 29.52 1.21 8.82
N LYS A 78 30.83 1.01 8.86
CA LYS A 78 31.54 0.42 10.01
C LYS A 78 32.01 1.50 10.97
N VAL A 79 31.86 1.24 12.25
CA VAL A 79 32.51 2.02 13.32
C VAL A 79 33.80 1.30 13.67
N LEU A 80 34.94 1.91 13.35
CA LEU A 80 36.26 1.31 13.53
C LEU A 80 36.80 1.58 14.93
N ASP A 81 36.55 2.78 15.45
CA ASP A 81 36.86 3.18 16.81
C ASP A 81 35.94 4.33 17.27
N SER A 82 36.20 4.92 18.44
CA SER A 82 35.36 6.00 18.99
C SER A 82 35.40 7.31 18.20
N ARG A 83 36.27 7.46 17.20
CA ARG A 83 36.41 8.65 16.37
C ARG A 83 36.53 8.35 14.88
N THR A 84 36.56 7.08 14.48
CA THR A 84 36.75 6.70 13.09
C THR A 84 35.63 5.78 12.65
N ILE A 85 34.99 6.15 11.55
CA ILE A 85 34.05 5.30 10.82
C ILE A 85 34.57 5.07 9.41
N GLY A 86 34.08 4.06 8.71
CA GLY A 86 34.43 3.87 7.32
C GLY A 86 33.48 2.97 6.56
N PHE A 87 33.57 3.04 5.24
CA PHE A 87 32.80 2.20 4.34
C PHE A 87 33.62 1.84 3.10
N ALA A 88 33.37 0.66 2.55
CA ALA A 88 33.92 0.23 1.27
C ALA A 88 33.24 0.95 0.09
N ASP A 89 34.03 1.42 -0.87
CA ASP A 89 33.56 2.02 -2.12
C ASP A 89 33.87 1.06 -3.29
N PHE A 90 32.82 0.78 -4.05
CA PHE A 90 32.84 -0.18 -5.14
C PHE A 90 32.89 0.56 -6.48
N ARG A 91 33.28 -0.16 -7.53
CA ARG A 91 33.24 0.37 -8.89
C ARG A 91 31.79 0.71 -9.29
N GLY A 92 31.47 2.00 -9.23
CA GLY A 92 30.15 2.53 -9.54
C GLY A 92 30.05 3.08 -10.98
N ASN A 93 29.34 4.19 -11.12
CA ASN A 93 29.15 4.92 -12.39
C ASN A 93 30.39 5.68 -12.87
N VAL A 94 31.54 5.55 -12.18
CA VAL A 94 32.85 6.07 -12.61
C VAL A 94 32.89 7.61 -12.70
N GLN A 95 31.98 8.34 -12.05
CA GLN A 95 32.01 9.82 -12.05
C GLN A 95 33.09 10.40 -11.13
N TYR A 96 33.46 9.68 -10.06
CA TYR A 96 34.50 10.04 -9.10
C TYR A 96 34.41 11.46 -8.49
N LEU A 97 33.23 12.10 -8.48
CA LEU A 97 33.08 13.48 -8.02
C LEU A 97 33.49 13.67 -6.56
N SER A 98 32.95 12.88 -5.63
CA SER A 98 33.37 12.95 -4.22
C SER A 98 34.85 12.61 -4.04
N VAL A 99 35.37 11.62 -4.78
CA VAL A 99 36.79 11.23 -4.71
C VAL A 99 37.69 12.39 -5.17
N GLY A 100 37.35 13.05 -6.28
CA GLY A 100 38.07 14.21 -6.80
C GLY A 100 38.02 15.41 -5.84
N ASN A 101 36.83 15.73 -5.31
CA ASN A 101 36.65 16.79 -4.33
C ASN A 101 37.52 16.56 -3.07
N LEU A 102 37.49 15.34 -2.54
CA LEU A 102 38.20 14.97 -1.31
C LEU A 102 39.73 14.95 -1.43
N ARG A 103 40.28 14.91 -2.65
CA ARG A 103 41.74 15.08 -2.86
C ARG A 103 42.22 16.50 -2.57
N LYS A 104 41.31 17.47 -2.59
CA LYS A 104 41.63 18.90 -2.50
C LYS A 104 41.12 19.51 -1.21
N ASP A 105 39.98 19.01 -0.75
CA ASP A 105 39.38 19.35 0.52
C ASP A 105 38.86 18.07 1.17
N ASP A 106 39.58 17.59 2.16
CA ASP A 106 39.29 16.35 2.89
C ASP A 106 38.05 16.45 3.79
N ARG A 107 37.40 17.62 3.88
CA ARG A 107 36.23 17.83 4.74
C ARG A 107 34.98 17.19 4.15
N LEU A 108 34.24 16.50 5.02
CA LEU A 108 32.96 15.86 4.74
C LEU A 108 31.90 16.34 5.72
N SER A 109 30.70 16.56 5.20
CA SER A 109 29.48 16.65 6.02
C SER A 109 28.57 15.48 5.67
N MET A 110 28.02 14.79 6.66
CA MET A 110 27.20 13.61 6.47
C MET A 110 25.94 13.68 7.33
N ILE A 111 24.84 13.16 6.79
CA ILE A 111 23.60 12.95 7.52
C ILE A 111 23.12 11.52 7.33
N VAL A 112 22.92 10.84 8.46
CA VAL A 112 22.41 9.47 8.54
C VAL A 112 21.00 9.54 9.11
N VAL A 113 20.04 8.90 8.45
CA VAL A 113 18.61 9.02 8.77
C VAL A 113 17.99 7.65 8.99
N ASP A 114 17.33 7.49 10.13
CA ASP A 114 16.47 6.35 10.45
C ASP A 114 15.03 6.84 10.37
N TYR A 115 14.40 6.57 9.22
CA TYR A 115 13.03 6.98 8.97
C TYR A 115 12.02 6.31 9.91
N PRO A 116 12.05 4.98 10.15
CA PRO A 116 11.11 4.33 11.07
C PRO A 116 11.05 4.99 12.45
N ASN A 117 12.21 5.28 13.06
CA ASN A 117 12.27 5.84 14.40
C ASN A 117 12.37 7.38 14.41
N ARG A 118 12.34 8.01 13.23
CA ARG A 118 12.46 9.47 13.05
C ARG A 118 13.72 10.02 13.70
N ARG A 119 14.84 9.31 13.58
CA ARG A 119 16.14 9.74 14.14
C ARG A 119 17.03 10.22 13.01
N ARG A 120 17.84 11.25 13.27
CA ARG A 120 18.87 11.71 12.33
C ARG A 120 20.12 12.13 13.08
N LEU A 121 21.27 11.67 12.61
CA LEU A 121 22.57 12.07 13.13
C LEU A 121 23.33 12.83 12.04
N LYS A 122 23.82 14.01 12.38
CA LYS A 122 24.72 14.80 11.53
C LYS A 122 26.15 14.59 12.01
N LEU A 123 27.06 14.44 11.06
CA LEU A 123 28.47 14.18 11.29
C LEU A 123 29.30 15.12 10.43
N LEU A 124 30.33 15.71 11.01
CA LEU A 124 31.40 16.39 10.30
C LEU A 124 32.67 15.58 10.50
N GLY A 125 33.47 15.44 9.45
CA GLY A 125 34.70 14.67 9.53
C GLY A 125 35.69 15.00 8.43
N ARG A 126 36.86 14.39 8.54
CA ARG A 126 37.92 14.40 7.54
C ARG A 126 38.08 13.02 6.93
N VAL A 127 38.22 12.96 5.61
CA VAL A 127 38.28 11.71 4.87
C VAL A 127 39.72 11.40 4.46
N GLU A 128 40.14 10.18 4.76
CA GLU A 128 41.28 9.53 4.14
C GLU A 128 40.77 8.50 3.13
N LEU A 129 41.22 8.63 1.88
CA LEU A 129 40.91 7.70 0.81
C LEU A 129 42.04 6.66 0.72
N VAL A 130 41.69 5.39 0.88
CA VAL A 130 42.63 4.27 0.85
C VAL A 130 42.33 3.40 -0.37
N GLU A 131 43.24 3.33 -1.33
CA GLU A 131 43.08 2.55 -2.56
C GLU A 131 43.60 1.11 -2.38
N ALA A 132 42.89 0.14 -2.96
CA ALA A 132 43.25 -1.28 -2.88
C ALA A 132 44.56 -1.58 -3.61
N GLY A 133 45.39 -2.45 -3.03
CA GLY A 133 46.65 -2.92 -3.61
C GLY A 133 47.81 -1.91 -3.56
N VAL A 134 47.63 -0.77 -2.89
CA VAL A 134 48.68 0.25 -2.75
C VAL A 134 49.62 -0.03 -1.56
N SER A 135 49.08 -0.52 -0.43
CA SER A 135 49.90 -0.87 0.74
C SER A 135 49.24 -1.95 1.60
N PRO A 136 50.01 -2.77 2.33
CA PRO A 136 49.45 -3.78 3.23
C PRO A 136 48.55 -3.18 4.32
N GLN A 137 48.91 -2.00 4.85
CA GLN A 137 48.11 -1.31 5.85
C GLN A 137 46.78 -0.82 5.25
N GLY A 138 46.81 -0.32 4.02
CA GLY A 138 45.61 0.11 3.30
C GLY A 138 44.67 -1.05 3.01
N ASP A 139 45.21 -2.19 2.57
CA ASP A 139 44.43 -3.40 2.32
C ASP A 139 43.77 -3.94 3.60
N ALA A 140 44.46 -3.86 4.74
CA ALA A 140 43.88 -4.20 6.04
C ALA A 140 42.74 -3.25 6.44
N ALA A 141 42.88 -1.95 6.17
CA ALA A 141 41.81 -0.97 6.42
C ALA A 141 40.60 -1.20 5.51
N ILE A 142 40.83 -1.53 4.24
CA ILE A 142 39.77 -1.91 3.29
C ILE A 142 39.05 -3.17 3.79
N ALA A 143 39.79 -4.19 4.21
CA ALA A 143 39.20 -5.42 4.76
C ALA A 143 38.31 -5.13 5.99
N ALA A 144 38.71 -4.21 6.87
CA ALA A 144 37.95 -3.82 8.05
C ALA A 144 36.59 -3.15 7.73
N VAL A 145 36.47 -2.51 6.56
CA VAL A 145 35.22 -1.86 6.12
C VAL A 145 34.45 -2.64 5.06
N SER A 146 34.97 -3.79 4.63
CA SER A 146 34.36 -4.63 3.60
C SER A 146 33.39 -5.66 4.20
N ASP A 147 32.41 -6.07 3.41
CA ASP A 147 31.56 -7.21 3.72
C ASP A 147 31.82 -8.34 2.70
N PRO A 148 32.45 -9.45 3.10
CA PRO A 148 32.73 -10.57 2.20
C PRO A 148 31.47 -11.15 1.53
N ALA A 149 30.30 -11.03 2.18
CA ALA A 149 29.05 -11.56 1.67
C ALA A 149 28.39 -10.68 0.60
N TYR A 150 28.83 -9.41 0.47
CA TYR A 150 28.26 -8.46 -0.49
C TYR A 150 28.68 -8.75 -1.94
N GLY A 151 29.76 -9.52 -2.15
CA GLY A 151 30.14 -10.07 -3.45
C GLY A 151 30.65 -9.07 -4.50
N ALA A 152 30.89 -7.80 -4.12
CA ALA A 152 31.40 -6.78 -5.02
C ALA A 152 32.89 -6.49 -4.79
N THR A 153 33.64 -6.22 -5.86
CA THR A 153 35.05 -5.83 -5.79
C THR A 153 35.19 -4.43 -5.24
N VAL A 154 35.85 -4.30 -4.09
CA VAL A 154 36.14 -3.02 -3.44
C VAL A 154 37.33 -2.36 -4.13
N GLU A 155 37.16 -1.11 -4.59
CA GLU A 155 38.26 -0.34 -5.18
C GLU A 155 39.03 0.44 -4.11
N ARG A 156 38.31 0.98 -3.13
CA ARG A 156 38.85 1.84 -2.09
C ARG A 156 38.00 1.82 -0.83
N ALA A 157 38.56 2.33 0.26
CA ALA A 157 37.84 2.63 1.49
C ALA A 157 37.80 4.13 1.74
N PHE A 158 36.67 4.60 2.25
CA PHE A 158 36.53 5.92 2.86
C PHE A 158 36.72 5.74 4.36
N LEU A 159 37.81 6.26 4.92
CA LEU A 159 38.02 6.34 6.35
C LEU A 159 37.72 7.75 6.81
N ILE A 160 36.76 7.92 7.71
CA ILE A 160 36.25 9.22 8.13
C ILE A 160 36.59 9.39 9.60
N ARG A 161 37.50 10.32 9.88
CA ARG A 161 37.76 10.80 11.23
C ARG A 161 36.72 11.84 11.62
N ILE A 162 35.96 11.58 12.67
CA ILE A 162 34.89 12.44 13.16
C ILE A 162 35.50 13.66 13.87
N GLU A 163 35.06 14.84 13.44
CA GLU A 163 35.39 16.14 14.02
C GLU A 163 34.25 16.66 14.90
N GLY A 164 33.01 16.22 14.67
CA GLY A 164 31.88 16.55 15.52
C GLY A 164 30.58 15.91 15.05
N TRP A 165 29.62 15.78 15.96
CA TRP A 165 28.31 15.20 15.66
C TRP A 165 27.16 15.87 16.40
N ASP A 166 25.97 15.77 15.83
CA ASP A 166 24.74 16.32 16.39
C ASP A 166 23.49 15.46 16.12
N TRP A 167 22.72 15.25 17.19
CA TRP A 167 21.34 14.77 17.11
C TRP A 167 20.41 15.97 16.96
N ASN A 168 19.85 16.15 15.77
CA ASN A 168 18.94 17.25 15.50
C ASN A 168 17.47 16.82 15.64
N CYS A 169 16.56 17.80 15.82
CA CYS A 169 15.12 17.63 16.04
C CYS A 169 14.47 16.62 15.08
N PRO A 170 13.71 15.62 15.59
CA PRO A 170 13.05 14.60 14.78
C PRO A 170 11.78 15.10 14.06
N GLN A 171 11.40 16.36 14.27
CA GLN A 171 10.18 16.94 13.70
C GLN A 171 10.20 16.85 12.17
N HIS A 172 9.05 16.49 11.60
CA HIS A 172 8.80 16.36 10.16
C HIS A 172 9.60 15.28 9.41
N ILE A 173 10.25 14.34 10.11
CA ILE A 173 10.73 13.12 9.46
C ILE A 173 9.53 12.19 9.25
N THR A 174 9.08 12.05 8.01
CA THR A 174 8.04 11.08 7.65
C THR A 174 8.58 9.65 7.81
N PRO A 175 7.94 8.80 8.62
CA PRO A 175 8.32 7.39 8.71
C PRO A 175 8.22 6.71 7.34
N ARG A 176 9.26 5.95 6.98
CA ARG A 176 9.35 5.14 5.77
C ARG A 176 9.86 3.78 6.19
N PHE A 177 9.27 2.74 5.62
CA PHE A 177 9.59 1.35 5.92
C PHE A 177 9.96 0.66 4.62
N THR A 178 10.93 -0.24 4.68
CA THR A 178 11.25 -1.14 3.57
C THR A 178 10.13 -2.16 3.37
N GLU A 179 10.07 -2.77 2.19
CA GLU A 179 9.10 -3.84 1.92
C GLU A 179 9.23 -5.00 2.90
N ALA A 180 10.47 -5.38 3.27
CA ALA A 180 10.75 -6.42 4.25
C ALA A 180 10.22 -6.06 5.65
N GLU A 181 10.39 -4.81 6.09
CA GLU A 181 9.85 -4.34 7.37
C GLU A 181 8.32 -4.33 7.36
N VAL A 182 7.69 -3.85 6.28
CA VAL A 182 6.22 -3.90 6.12
C VAL A 182 5.73 -5.34 6.12
N ALA A 183 6.41 -6.26 5.42
CA ALA A 183 6.05 -7.66 5.39
C ALA A 183 6.13 -8.30 6.79
N SER A 184 7.19 -8.01 7.55
CA SER A 184 7.34 -8.46 8.94
C SER A 184 6.24 -7.92 9.86
N LEU A 185 5.99 -6.61 9.81
CA LEU A 185 4.96 -5.95 10.63
C LEU A 185 3.55 -6.45 10.31
N THR A 186 3.27 -6.80 9.06
CA THR A 186 1.95 -7.26 8.61
C THR A 186 1.77 -8.79 8.65
N ALA A 187 2.84 -9.56 8.91
CA ALA A 187 2.78 -11.03 8.92
C ALA A 187 1.75 -11.60 9.92
N PRO A 188 1.65 -11.12 11.18
CA PRO A 188 0.64 -11.62 12.12
C PRO A 188 -0.79 -11.34 11.66
N LEU A 189 -1.04 -10.14 11.11
CA LEU A 189 -2.34 -9.75 10.58
C LEU A 189 -2.73 -10.62 9.38
N ARG A 190 -1.79 -10.88 8.46
CA ARG A 190 -2.00 -11.78 7.32
C ARG A 190 -2.33 -13.19 7.78
N ALA A 191 -1.62 -13.72 8.79
CA ALA A 191 -1.90 -15.03 9.36
C ALA A 191 -3.31 -15.10 9.99
N GLN A 192 -3.72 -14.05 10.72
CA GLN A 192 -5.07 -13.96 11.29
C GLN A 192 -6.14 -13.88 10.20
N VAL A 193 -5.93 -13.11 9.14
CA VAL A 193 -6.86 -13.04 7.99
C VAL A 193 -7.01 -14.41 7.34
N GLN A 194 -5.93 -15.17 7.16
CA GLN A 194 -6.01 -16.52 6.61
C GLN A 194 -6.78 -17.47 7.54
N LYS A 195 -6.53 -17.41 8.85
CA LYS A 195 -7.27 -18.20 9.84
C LYS A 195 -8.77 -17.88 9.82
N LEU A 196 -9.13 -16.59 9.81
CA LEU A 196 -10.53 -16.16 9.78
C LEU A 196 -11.22 -16.58 8.47
N LYS A 197 -10.52 -16.49 7.33
CA LYS A 197 -11.04 -17.00 6.04
C LYS A 197 -11.31 -18.49 6.08
N ALA A 198 -10.41 -19.28 6.68
CA ALA A 198 -10.61 -20.72 6.87
C ALA A 198 -11.83 -21.00 7.76
N GLN A 199 -11.92 -20.36 8.92
CA GLN A 199 -13.06 -20.51 9.83
C GLN A 199 -14.39 -20.13 9.18
N LEU A 200 -14.42 -19.06 8.38
CA LEU A 200 -15.61 -18.61 7.69
C LEU A 200 -16.01 -19.58 6.55
N SER A 201 -15.03 -20.18 5.88
CA SER A 201 -15.25 -21.27 4.92
C SER A 201 -15.88 -22.49 5.62
N ASP A 202 -15.31 -22.93 6.74
CA ASP A 202 -15.80 -24.08 7.50
C ASP A 202 -17.20 -23.84 8.08
N ALA A 203 -17.44 -22.65 8.63
CA ALA A 203 -18.74 -22.25 9.14
C ALA A 203 -19.80 -22.21 8.03
N LYS A 204 -19.44 -21.71 6.84
CA LYS A 204 -20.34 -21.76 5.66
C LYS A 204 -20.64 -23.20 5.25
N ALA A 205 -19.62 -24.06 5.17
CA ALA A 205 -19.82 -25.47 4.84
C ALA A 205 -20.74 -26.17 5.86
N ALA A 206 -20.54 -25.91 7.16
CA ALA A 206 -21.39 -26.45 8.23
C ALA A 206 -22.82 -25.92 8.16
N LEU A 207 -23.02 -24.63 7.84
CA LEU A 207 -24.35 -24.05 7.66
C LEU A 207 -25.07 -24.68 6.46
N THR A 208 -24.37 -24.85 5.32
CA THR A 208 -24.93 -25.53 4.13
C THR A 208 -25.27 -26.99 4.44
N ALA A 209 -24.43 -27.69 5.21
CA ALA A 209 -24.71 -29.07 5.63
C ALA A 209 -25.90 -29.16 6.59
N SER A 210 -26.07 -28.18 7.49
CA SER A 210 -27.23 -28.10 8.40
C SER A 210 -28.51 -27.59 7.73
N GLN A 211 -28.41 -26.98 6.54
CA GLN A 211 -29.51 -26.60 5.66
C GLN A 211 -29.77 -27.65 4.56
N ALA A 212 -29.12 -28.83 4.63
CA ALA A 212 -29.48 -29.94 3.76
C ALA A 212 -30.99 -30.20 3.86
N PRO A 213 -31.72 -30.31 2.74
CA PRO A 213 -33.16 -30.22 2.74
C PRO A 213 -33.78 -31.35 3.56
N SER A 214 -34.40 -30.98 4.68
CA SER A 214 -35.49 -31.76 5.27
C SER A 214 -36.56 -31.91 4.20
N ALA A 215 -36.63 -33.08 3.59
CA ALA A 215 -37.55 -33.44 2.53
C ALA A 215 -39.00 -33.49 3.06
N SER A 216 -39.63 -32.34 3.31
CA SER A 216 -41.09 -32.28 3.54
C SER A 216 -41.74 -30.89 3.46
N MET A 217 -41.03 -29.81 3.11
CA MET A 217 -41.67 -28.49 2.93
C MET A 217 -41.85 -28.20 1.43
N PRO A 218 -43.05 -27.80 0.97
CA PRO A 218 -43.20 -27.30 -0.39
C PRO A 218 -42.26 -26.09 -0.58
N PRO A 219 -41.68 -25.91 -1.78
CA PRO A 219 -40.77 -24.80 -2.02
C PRO A 219 -41.47 -23.48 -1.67
N PRO A 220 -40.76 -22.54 -1.01
CA PRO A 220 -41.33 -21.26 -0.64
C PRO A 220 -41.89 -20.59 -1.89
N SER A 221 -43.17 -20.21 -1.83
CA SER A 221 -43.83 -19.43 -2.87
C SER A 221 -44.00 -17.99 -2.39
N LEU A 222 -43.58 -17.02 -3.19
CA LEU A 222 -43.77 -15.59 -2.92
C LEU A 222 -44.84 -15.01 -3.84
N GLY A 223 -45.70 -14.15 -3.29
CA GLY A 223 -46.78 -13.48 -4.01
C GLY A 223 -48.05 -14.32 -4.19
N ASP A 224 -49.06 -13.66 -4.76
CA ASP A 224 -50.42 -14.15 -4.95
C ASP A 224 -50.96 -13.90 -6.38
N GLY A 225 -50.08 -13.51 -7.32
CA GLY A 225 -50.45 -13.23 -8.70
C GLY A 225 -50.81 -14.48 -9.54
N PRO A 226 -51.52 -14.32 -10.66
CA PRO A 226 -52.02 -15.44 -11.47
C PRO A 226 -50.94 -16.19 -12.27
N LEU A 227 -49.74 -15.63 -12.43
CA LEU A 227 -48.66 -16.24 -13.21
C LEU A 227 -47.66 -16.94 -12.28
N ALA A 228 -47.80 -18.26 -12.16
CA ALA A 228 -46.91 -19.09 -11.36
C ALA A 228 -45.59 -19.38 -12.11
N LEU A 229 -44.51 -18.78 -11.64
CA LEU A 229 -43.16 -18.87 -12.17
C LEU A 229 -42.23 -19.63 -11.22
N THR A 230 -41.17 -20.20 -11.75
CA THR A 230 -40.06 -20.82 -11.02
C THR A 230 -38.73 -20.29 -11.53
N ILE A 231 -37.84 -19.94 -10.62
CA ILE A 231 -36.45 -19.58 -10.95
C ILE A 231 -35.73 -20.85 -11.41
N SER A 232 -35.39 -20.91 -12.70
CA SER A 232 -34.79 -22.07 -13.35
C SER A 232 -33.31 -21.87 -13.72
N GLY A 233 -32.85 -20.63 -13.72
CA GLY A 233 -31.46 -20.27 -14.01
C GLY A 233 -31.05 -18.99 -13.27
N VAL A 234 -29.81 -18.96 -12.79
CA VAL A 234 -29.21 -17.79 -12.14
C VAL A 234 -27.79 -17.63 -12.66
N ARG A 235 -27.45 -16.44 -13.16
CA ARG A 235 -26.14 -16.18 -13.76
C ARG A 235 -25.60 -14.81 -13.36
N GLN A 236 -24.42 -14.77 -12.74
CA GLN A 236 -23.74 -13.51 -12.42
C GLN A 236 -23.18 -12.93 -13.73
N LEU A 237 -23.62 -11.72 -14.12
CA LEU A 237 -23.18 -11.06 -15.35
C LEU A 237 -22.00 -10.11 -15.10
N THR A 238 -22.09 -9.34 -14.02
CA THR A 238 -21.06 -8.39 -13.55
C THR A 238 -21.00 -8.45 -12.02
N PRO A 239 -20.07 -7.76 -11.32
CA PRO A 239 -20.08 -7.73 -9.85
C PRO A 239 -21.39 -7.22 -9.22
N SER A 240 -22.16 -6.38 -9.94
CA SER A 240 -23.41 -5.78 -9.45
C SER A 240 -24.66 -6.26 -10.19
N VAL A 241 -24.57 -6.94 -11.33
CA VAL A 241 -25.73 -7.38 -12.12
C VAL A 241 -25.82 -8.89 -12.21
N ARG A 242 -27.02 -9.43 -11.96
CA ARG A 242 -27.33 -10.86 -12.04
C ARG A 242 -28.54 -11.10 -12.93
N ALA A 243 -28.45 -12.09 -13.80
CA ALA A 243 -29.55 -12.57 -14.64
C ALA A 243 -30.29 -13.73 -13.97
N PHE A 244 -31.61 -13.74 -14.17
CA PHE A 244 -32.51 -14.78 -13.68
C PHE A 244 -33.38 -15.28 -14.84
N GLU A 245 -33.47 -16.60 -14.98
CA GLU A 245 -34.35 -17.28 -15.94
C GLU A 245 -35.59 -17.80 -15.21
N LEU A 246 -36.77 -17.37 -15.64
CA LEU A 246 -38.07 -17.72 -15.06
C LEU A 246 -38.86 -18.57 -16.06
N LYS A 247 -39.40 -19.70 -15.60
CA LYS A 247 -40.30 -20.59 -16.36
C LYS A 247 -41.61 -20.74 -15.63
N THR A 248 -42.67 -21.16 -16.31
CA THR A 248 -43.89 -21.60 -15.64
C THR A 248 -43.58 -22.79 -14.72
N ALA A 249 -44.27 -22.88 -13.59
CA ALA A 249 -44.03 -23.96 -12.62
C ALA A 249 -44.41 -25.36 -13.16
N ASP A 250 -45.28 -25.41 -14.17
CA ASP A 250 -45.75 -26.64 -14.82
C ASP A 250 -45.02 -26.94 -16.16
N GLY A 251 -44.09 -26.08 -16.57
CA GLY A 251 -43.35 -26.21 -17.83
C GLY A 251 -44.16 -25.86 -19.09
N SER A 252 -45.37 -25.32 -18.94
CA SER A 252 -46.16 -24.80 -20.05
C SER A 252 -45.49 -23.57 -20.71
N PRO A 253 -45.78 -23.27 -21.99
CA PRO A 253 -45.27 -22.05 -22.62
C PRO A 253 -45.72 -20.79 -21.85
N LEU A 254 -44.80 -19.85 -21.68
CA LEU A 254 -45.08 -18.56 -21.06
C LEU A 254 -46.01 -17.70 -21.94
N PRO A 255 -46.77 -16.77 -21.34
CA PRO A 255 -47.56 -15.80 -22.08
C PRO A 255 -46.72 -15.05 -23.13
N ALA A 256 -47.29 -14.79 -24.30
CA ALA A 256 -46.61 -14.00 -25.32
C ALA A 256 -46.40 -12.55 -24.83
N VAL A 257 -45.24 -11.98 -25.12
CA VAL A 257 -44.89 -10.60 -24.78
C VAL A 257 -44.40 -9.86 -26.02
N VAL A 258 -44.31 -8.54 -25.92
CA VAL A 258 -43.68 -7.68 -26.93
C VAL A 258 -42.40 -7.06 -26.37
N ALA A 259 -41.53 -6.56 -27.23
CA ALA A 259 -40.35 -5.82 -26.80
C ALA A 259 -40.76 -4.62 -25.92
N GLY A 260 -40.06 -4.46 -24.78
CA GLY A 260 -40.38 -3.44 -23.77
C GLY A 260 -41.37 -3.88 -22.68
N ALA A 261 -41.80 -5.14 -22.68
CA ALA A 261 -42.56 -5.71 -21.58
C ALA A 261 -41.72 -5.87 -20.29
N HIS A 262 -42.39 -5.80 -19.14
CA HIS A 262 -41.82 -6.03 -17.81
C HIS A 262 -42.70 -6.97 -16.97
N LEU A 263 -42.08 -7.56 -15.96
CA LEU A 263 -42.72 -8.36 -14.91
C LEU A 263 -42.72 -7.59 -13.60
N ASP A 264 -43.84 -7.66 -12.88
CA ASP A 264 -43.94 -7.24 -11.49
C ASP A 264 -43.73 -8.45 -10.60
N LEU A 265 -42.54 -8.54 -9.99
CA LEU A 265 -42.16 -9.68 -9.16
C LEU A 265 -42.31 -9.37 -7.67
N PRO A 266 -42.88 -10.30 -6.88
CA PRO A 266 -42.91 -10.19 -5.43
C PRO A 266 -41.52 -10.41 -4.85
N VAL A 267 -41.16 -9.60 -3.86
CA VAL A 267 -39.88 -9.59 -3.17
C VAL A 267 -40.15 -9.43 -1.67
N ARG A 268 -39.59 -10.33 -0.87
CA ARG A 268 -39.59 -10.23 0.59
C ARG A 268 -38.43 -9.33 1.01
N LEU A 269 -38.69 -8.25 1.73
CA LEU A 269 -37.65 -7.38 2.28
C LEU A 269 -37.08 -7.99 3.58
N ALA A 270 -35.90 -7.50 4.00
CA ALA A 270 -35.21 -8.00 5.19
C ALA A 270 -36.00 -7.83 6.50
N ASP A 271 -36.94 -6.89 6.55
CA ASP A 271 -37.86 -6.67 7.67
C ASP A 271 -39.06 -7.64 7.69
N GLY A 272 -39.14 -8.55 6.71
CA GLY A 272 -40.21 -9.52 6.57
C GLY A 272 -41.41 -9.03 5.76
N THR A 273 -41.41 -7.80 5.25
CA THR A 273 -42.52 -7.26 4.46
C THR A 273 -42.45 -7.68 2.99
N ASP A 274 -43.60 -7.97 2.39
CA ASP A 274 -43.71 -8.23 0.95
C ASP A 274 -43.81 -6.92 0.17
N SER A 275 -43.07 -6.84 -0.94
CA SER A 275 -43.04 -5.69 -1.83
C SER A 275 -42.97 -6.14 -3.29
N THR A 276 -43.35 -5.28 -4.22
CA THR A 276 -43.32 -5.59 -5.66
C THR A 276 -42.24 -4.77 -6.36
N ARG A 277 -41.48 -5.40 -7.27
CA ARG A 277 -40.49 -4.72 -8.12
C ARG A 277 -40.70 -5.07 -9.59
N SER A 278 -40.61 -4.05 -10.44
CA SER A 278 -40.79 -4.19 -11.89
C SER A 278 -39.43 -4.40 -12.58
N TYR A 279 -39.31 -5.45 -13.38
CA TYR A 279 -38.11 -5.74 -14.16
C TYR A 279 -38.45 -6.01 -15.62
N SER A 280 -37.74 -5.35 -16.54
CA SER A 280 -37.89 -5.55 -17.98
C SER A 280 -37.50 -6.97 -18.38
N ILE A 281 -38.28 -7.57 -19.27
CA ILE A 281 -37.98 -8.86 -19.86
C ILE A 281 -36.90 -8.64 -20.94
N ALA A 282 -35.74 -9.28 -20.76
CA ALA A 282 -34.58 -9.17 -21.62
C ALA A 282 -34.47 -10.31 -22.64
N SER A 283 -35.23 -11.39 -22.46
CA SER A 283 -35.31 -12.48 -23.45
C SER A 283 -36.07 -12.06 -24.70
N SER A 284 -35.79 -12.73 -25.83
CA SER A 284 -36.52 -12.54 -27.09
C SER A 284 -38.04 -12.73 -26.88
N PRO A 285 -38.90 -11.86 -27.43
CA PRO A 285 -40.36 -12.06 -27.44
C PRO A 285 -40.82 -13.39 -28.07
N HIS A 286 -39.98 -14.00 -28.91
CA HIS A 286 -40.24 -15.31 -29.52
C HIS A 286 -39.83 -16.49 -28.62
N ARG A 287 -39.14 -16.22 -27.50
CA ARG A 287 -38.75 -17.22 -26.52
C ARG A 287 -39.91 -17.44 -25.54
N THR A 288 -40.60 -18.58 -25.68
CA THR A 288 -41.75 -18.93 -24.85
C THR A 288 -41.43 -19.95 -23.77
N ASP A 289 -40.24 -20.53 -23.77
CA ASP A 289 -39.81 -21.49 -22.74
C ASP A 289 -39.31 -20.81 -21.46
N ALA A 290 -38.85 -19.55 -21.54
CA ALA A 290 -38.41 -18.79 -20.37
C ALA A 290 -38.41 -17.26 -20.60
N TYR A 291 -38.67 -16.51 -19.54
CA TYR A 291 -38.32 -15.09 -19.44
C TYR A 291 -36.94 -14.94 -18.82
N GLU A 292 -36.10 -14.04 -19.35
CA GLU A 292 -34.87 -13.60 -18.70
C GLU A 292 -35.04 -12.17 -18.18
N ILE A 293 -34.63 -11.90 -16.94
CA ILE A 293 -34.50 -10.55 -16.39
C ILE A 293 -33.06 -10.33 -15.92
N ALA A 294 -32.59 -9.08 -15.93
CA ALA A 294 -31.30 -8.68 -15.38
C ALA A 294 -31.51 -7.65 -14.27
N VAL A 295 -31.00 -7.93 -13.07
CA VAL A 295 -31.22 -7.12 -11.88
C VAL A 295 -29.89 -6.57 -11.39
N GLN A 296 -29.77 -5.25 -11.36
CA GLN A 296 -28.66 -4.55 -10.72
C GLN A 296 -28.88 -4.47 -9.21
N ARG A 297 -27.85 -4.79 -8.42
CA ARG A 297 -27.85 -4.67 -6.96
C ARG A 297 -27.55 -3.23 -6.58
N GLU A 298 -28.53 -2.57 -5.99
CA GLU A 298 -28.39 -1.21 -5.47
C GLU A 298 -28.30 -1.26 -3.94
N SER A 299 -27.10 -1.02 -3.40
CA SER A 299 -26.85 -1.10 -1.96
C SER A 299 -27.52 0.01 -1.15
N GLU A 300 -27.75 1.18 -1.76
CA GLU A 300 -28.40 2.34 -1.13
C GLU A 300 -29.90 2.45 -1.48
N GLY A 301 -30.47 1.43 -2.14
CA GLY A 301 -31.87 1.42 -2.54
C GLY A 301 -32.84 1.00 -1.42
N ARG A 302 -34.13 0.86 -1.77
CA ARG A 302 -35.20 0.39 -0.86
C ARG A 302 -35.15 -1.13 -0.57
N GLY A 303 -33.97 -1.73 -0.56
CA GLY A 303 -33.73 -3.15 -0.24
C GLY A 303 -34.19 -4.20 -1.27
N GLY A 304 -35.08 -3.86 -2.21
CA GLY A 304 -35.68 -4.86 -3.11
C GLY A 304 -34.68 -5.58 -4.02
N SER A 305 -33.74 -4.86 -4.64
CA SER A 305 -32.71 -5.49 -5.48
C SER A 305 -31.70 -6.30 -4.67
N VAL A 306 -31.41 -5.89 -3.44
CA VAL A 306 -30.58 -6.65 -2.50
C VAL A 306 -31.25 -7.98 -2.15
N ALA A 307 -32.54 -7.93 -1.79
CA ALA A 307 -33.33 -9.13 -1.50
C ALA A 307 -33.43 -10.07 -2.72
N VAL A 308 -33.65 -9.56 -3.93
CA VAL A 308 -33.61 -10.40 -5.15
C VAL A 308 -32.24 -11.07 -5.32
N HIS A 309 -31.13 -10.37 -5.03
CA HIS A 309 -29.79 -10.97 -5.11
C HIS A 309 -29.50 -12.00 -4.02
N GLU A 310 -30.19 -11.94 -2.89
CA GLU A 310 -29.94 -12.83 -1.75
C GLU A 310 -30.89 -14.03 -1.77
N ASP A 311 -32.16 -13.81 -2.10
CA ASP A 311 -33.25 -14.78 -1.90
C ASP A 311 -33.69 -15.51 -3.17
N PHE A 312 -33.47 -14.94 -4.37
CA PHE A 312 -33.88 -15.61 -5.61
C PHE A 312 -32.87 -16.71 -5.96
N GLN A 313 -33.18 -17.92 -5.50
CA GLN A 313 -32.41 -19.13 -5.74
C GLN A 313 -33.14 -20.07 -6.69
N LEU A 314 -32.41 -21.02 -7.29
CA LEU A 314 -32.98 -22.06 -8.15
C LEU A 314 -34.11 -22.81 -7.42
N GLY A 315 -35.24 -22.98 -8.09
CA GLY A 315 -36.43 -23.66 -7.56
C GLY A 315 -37.39 -22.77 -6.77
N LEU A 316 -37.04 -21.51 -6.49
CA LEU A 316 -37.96 -20.56 -5.86
C LEU A 316 -39.20 -20.36 -6.73
N ARG A 317 -40.39 -20.46 -6.13
CA ARG A 317 -41.66 -20.21 -6.81
C ARG A 317 -42.13 -18.78 -6.58
N LEU A 318 -42.57 -18.12 -7.64
CA LEU A 318 -43.08 -16.76 -7.62
C LEU A 318 -44.46 -16.74 -8.26
N ASN A 319 -45.43 -16.12 -7.62
CA ASN A 319 -46.75 -15.87 -8.18
C ASN A 319 -46.81 -14.39 -8.57
N ALA A 320 -46.53 -14.11 -9.83
CA ALA A 320 -46.41 -12.76 -10.36
C ALA A 320 -47.70 -12.30 -11.07
N SER A 321 -47.81 -10.99 -11.30
CA SER A 321 -48.82 -10.46 -12.22
C SER A 321 -48.48 -10.84 -13.67
N MET A 322 -49.48 -10.84 -14.55
CA MET A 322 -49.23 -11.01 -15.99
C MET A 322 -48.28 -9.92 -16.52
N PRO A 323 -47.43 -10.21 -17.52
CA PRO A 323 -46.51 -9.23 -18.09
C PRO A 323 -47.26 -8.02 -18.63
N ARG A 324 -46.68 -6.83 -18.47
CA ARG A 324 -47.26 -5.58 -19.02
C ARG A 324 -46.24 -4.89 -19.91
N ALA A 325 -46.71 -4.29 -20.99
CA ALA A 325 -45.89 -3.50 -21.89
C ALA A 325 -46.31 -2.02 -21.81
N LEU A 326 -45.50 -1.22 -21.09
CA LEU A 326 -45.68 0.23 -21.00
C LEU A 326 -44.69 0.99 -21.90
N PHE A 327 -43.83 0.27 -22.61
CA PHE A 327 -42.81 0.83 -23.50
C PHE A 327 -42.69 0.01 -24.79
N SER A 328 -43.82 -0.17 -25.49
CA SER A 328 -43.86 -0.92 -26.75
C SER A 328 -43.22 -0.16 -27.91
N LEU A 329 -42.56 -0.88 -28.81
CA LEU A 329 -42.01 -0.30 -30.03
C LEU A 329 -43.14 0.06 -31.01
N ALA A 330 -43.06 1.24 -31.64
CA ALA A 330 -44.00 1.62 -32.69
C ALA A 330 -43.76 0.79 -33.97
N GLU A 331 -44.76 0.03 -34.41
CA GLU A 331 -44.67 -0.87 -35.57
C GLU A 331 -44.51 -0.13 -36.91
N THR A 332 -44.78 1.17 -36.96
CA THR A 332 -44.73 2.00 -38.17
C THR A 332 -43.39 2.68 -38.42
N ALA A 333 -42.41 2.53 -37.51
CA ALA A 333 -41.12 3.19 -37.64
C ALA A 333 -40.16 2.40 -38.56
N HIS A 334 -39.72 3.00 -39.66
CA HIS A 334 -38.78 2.37 -40.59
C HIS A 334 -37.31 2.34 -40.09
N ARG A 335 -36.97 3.17 -39.10
CA ARG A 335 -35.63 3.25 -38.49
C ARG A 335 -35.77 3.64 -37.02
N ALA A 336 -34.95 3.03 -36.16
CA ALA A 336 -34.88 3.35 -34.74
C ALA A 336 -33.42 3.52 -34.30
N VAL A 337 -33.18 4.44 -33.38
CA VAL A 337 -31.92 4.55 -32.63
C VAL A 337 -32.23 4.16 -31.20
N LEU A 338 -31.54 3.15 -30.69
CA LEU A 338 -31.69 2.65 -29.32
C LEU A 338 -30.49 3.11 -28.50
N ILE A 339 -30.75 3.78 -27.37
CA ILE A 339 -29.71 4.27 -26.46
C ILE A 339 -29.97 3.63 -25.10
N ALA A 340 -28.96 2.93 -24.57
CA ALA A 340 -29.01 2.28 -23.26
C ALA A 340 -27.87 2.79 -22.38
N GLY A 341 -28.19 3.20 -21.16
CA GLY A 341 -27.22 3.50 -20.10
C GLY A 341 -27.42 2.53 -18.94
N GLY A 342 -26.32 2.01 -18.39
CA GLY A 342 -26.32 1.02 -17.31
C GLY A 342 -25.13 1.21 -16.37
#